data_AF-A0A7V9UMM3-F1
#
_entry.id   AF-A0A7V9UMM3-F1
#
_cell.length_a   1.000
_cell.length_b   1.000
_cell.length_c   1.000
_cell.angle_alpha   90.00
_cell.angle_beta   90.00
_cell.angle_gamma   90.00
#
_symmetry.space_group_name_H-M   'P 1'
#
loop_
_entity.id
_entity.type
_entity.pdbx_description
1 polymer ?
#
loop_
_entity_poly.entity_id
_entity_poly.type
_entity_poly.pdbx_seq_one_letter_code
_entity_poly.pdbx_strand_id
1 'polypeptide(L)' 'MRELPVYQAADYQIQWAKVIDHTRCIGCHACTTACKSENEVPLSVTRTYVKHVDVGEFPNTRRAHQVTRCNQ' A
#
# COMPACT_ATOMS: atom_id res chain seq x y z
N MET A 1 -16.85 -5.67 44.99
CA MET A 1 -15.68 -6.54 44.77
C MET A 1 -16.09 -7.79 43.97
N ARG A 2 -16.55 -7.61 42.73
CA ARG A 2 -16.61 -8.70 41.76
C ARG A 2 -15.56 -8.37 40.72
N GLU A 3 -14.42 -9.01 40.85
CA GLU A 3 -13.32 -8.93 39.90
C GLU A 3 -13.80 -9.57 38.60
N LEU A 4 -13.90 -8.79 37.53
CA LEU A 4 -14.16 -9.33 36.20
C LEU A 4 -12.87 -10.01 35.74
N PRO A 5 -12.95 -11.26 35.22
CA PRO A 5 -11.78 -11.96 34.74
C PRO A 5 -11.26 -11.21 33.52
N VAL A 6 -9.95 -10.93 33.53
CA VAL A 6 -9.20 -10.42 32.38
C VAL A 6 -9.38 -11.44 31.25
N TYR A 7 -10.35 -11.19 30.39
CA TYR A 7 -10.82 -12.10 29.35
C TYR A 7 -9.69 -12.34 28.33
N GLN A 8 -8.89 -13.36 28.63
CA GLN A 8 -8.15 -14.23 27.73
C GLN A 8 -7.42 -13.54 26.56
N ALA A 9 -6.23 -13.04 26.86
CA ALA A 9 -5.18 -12.72 25.89
C ALA A 9 -4.47 -14.00 25.35
N ALA A 10 -5.21 -15.09 25.16
CA ALA A 10 -4.71 -16.31 24.56
C ALA A 10 -5.28 -16.41 23.13
N ASP A 11 -4.42 -16.17 22.14
CA ASP A 11 -4.59 -16.41 20.71
C ASP A 11 -5.25 -15.33 19.82
N TYR A 12 -5.11 -14.03 20.12
CA TYR A 12 -5.34 -13.00 19.09
C TYR A 12 -4.11 -12.88 18.17
N GLN A 13 -4.10 -13.60 17.05
CA GLN A 13 -3.09 -13.44 16.00
C GLN A 13 -3.28 -12.10 15.28
N ILE A 14 -2.29 -11.21 15.36
CA ILE A 14 -2.34 -9.90 14.71
C ILE A 14 -2.40 -10.08 13.19
N GLN A 15 -3.53 -9.67 12.60
CA GLN A 15 -3.72 -9.63 11.15
C GLN A 15 -3.31 -8.26 10.63
N TRP A 16 -2.42 -8.24 9.64
CA TRP A 16 -1.96 -7.01 9.00
C TRP A 16 -2.65 -6.80 7.67
N ALA A 17 -3.10 -5.57 7.41
CA ALA A 17 -3.71 -5.19 6.14
C ALA A 17 -3.10 -3.89 5.60
N LYS A 18 -3.08 -3.76 4.27
CA LYS A 18 -2.68 -2.55 3.57
C LYS A 18 -3.86 -2.01 2.79
N VAL A 19 -4.25 -0.77 3.06
CA VAL A 19 -5.31 -0.07 2.32
C VAL A 19 -4.68 1.12 1.61
N ILE A 20 -4.93 1.24 0.31
CA ILE A 20 -4.36 2.29 -0.53
C ILE A 20 -5.51 2.98 -1.28
N ASP A 21 -5.65 4.29 -1.05
CA ASP A 21 -6.57 5.13 -1.81
C ASP A 21 -5.90 5.58 -3.11
N HIS A 22 -6.28 4.97 -4.23
CA HIS A 22 -5.77 5.32 -5.56
C HIS A 22 -6.33 6.63 -6.11
N THR A 23 -7.46 7.13 -5.59
CA THR A 23 -8.06 8.38 -6.07
C THR A 23 -7.24 9.60 -5.70
N ARG A 24 -6.43 9.50 -4.64
CA ARG A 24 -5.52 10.54 -4.15
C ARG A 24 -4.08 10.36 -4.63
N CYS A 25 -3.77 9.27 -5.32
CA CYS A 25 -2.41 9.00 -5.78
C CYS A 25 -2.09 9.90 -6.98
N ILE A 26 -1.05 10.72 -6.84
CA ILE A 26 -0.58 11.65 -7.90
C ILE A 26 0.62 11.12 -8.69
N GLY A 27 1.03 9.87 -8.46
CA GLY A 27 2.17 9.28 -9.17
C GLY A 27 3.55 9.82 -8.76
N CYS A 28 3.77 10.25 -7.52
CA CYS A 28 5.04 10.83 -7.08
C CYS A 28 6.21 9.84 -6.91
N HIS A 29 5.96 8.53 -6.98
CA HIS A 29 6.95 7.46 -6.77
C HIS A 29 7.66 7.43 -5.40
N ALA A 30 7.26 8.27 -4.43
CA ALA A 30 7.85 8.27 -3.09
C ALA A 30 7.74 6.91 -2.38
N CYS A 31 6.63 6.19 -2.57
CA CYS A 31 6.45 4.85 -2.01
C CYS A 31 7.46 3.83 -2.57
N THR A 32 7.87 3.97 -3.83
CA THR A 32 8.90 3.13 -4.46
C THR A 32 10.28 3.44 -3.90
N THR A 33 10.63 4.72 -3.78
CA THR A 33 11.89 5.16 -3.18
C THR A 33 11.99 4.72 -1.72
N ALA A 34 10.95 4.93 -0.92
CA ALA A 34 10.93 4.55 0.50
C ALA A 34 11.11 3.04 0.69
N CYS A 35 10.46 2.21 -0.13
CA CYS A 35 10.64 0.77 -0.04
C CYS A 35 12.07 0.34 -0.39
N LYS A 36 12.71 1.01 -1.34
CA LYS A 36 14.10 0.73 -1.71
C LYS A 36 15.07 1.08 -0.58
N SER A 37 14.92 2.26 0.03
CA SER A 37 15.80 2.70 1.12
C SER A 37 15.62 1.86 2.37
N GLU A 38 14.39 1.53 2.73
CA GLU A 38 14.08 0.79 3.96
C GLU A 38 14.47 -0.69 3.89
N ASN A 39 14.48 -1.28 2.69
CA ASN A 39 14.66 -2.73 2.52
C ASN A 39 15.87 -3.09 1.65
N GLU A 40 16.78 -2.13 1.42
CA GLU A 40 18.01 -2.32 0.64
C GLU A 40 17.76 -3.02 -0.71
N VAL A 41 16.64 -2.68 -1.35
CA VAL A 41 16.22 -3.38 -2.57
C VAL A 41 17.23 -3.08 -3.69
N PRO A 42 17.83 -4.10 -4.33
CA PRO A 42 18.87 -3.89 -5.34
C PRO A 42 18.43 -2.96 -6.47
N LEU A 43 19.43 -2.34 -7.10
CA LEU A 43 19.23 -1.61 -8.34
C LEU A 43 18.67 -2.56 -9.42
N SER A 44 17.92 -2.04 -10.38
CA SER A 44 17.17 -2.79 -11.42
C SER A 44 15.86 -3.46 -10.98
N VAL A 45 15.64 -3.79 -9.70
CA VAL A 45 14.39 -4.43 -9.24
C VAL A 45 13.53 -3.52 -8.35
N THR A 46 12.21 -3.75 -8.30
CA THR A 46 11.27 -3.03 -7.42
C THR A 46 10.32 -4.00 -6.72
N ARG A 47 10.05 -3.79 -5.43
CA ARG A 47 9.03 -4.54 -4.65
C ARG A 47 7.67 -3.84 -4.62
N THR A 48 7.67 -2.53 -4.85
CA THR A 48 6.47 -1.69 -4.99
C THR A 48 6.68 -0.75 -6.16
N TYR A 49 5.66 -0.60 -7.00
CA TYR A 49 5.72 0.26 -8.18
C TYR A 49 4.38 0.97 -8.40
N VAL A 50 4.43 2.10 -9.09
CA VAL A 50 3.24 2.86 -9.46
C VAL A 50 3.01 2.69 -10.95
N LYS A 51 1.94 1.98 -11.31
CA LYS A 51 1.43 1.91 -12.68
C LYS A 51 0.58 3.13 -12.96
N HIS A 52 0.63 3.60 -14.19
CA HIS A 52 -0.28 4.61 -14.67
C HIS A 52 -0.90 4.18 -15.99
N VAL A 53 -2.15 4.55 -16.18
CA VAL A 53 -2.89 4.40 -17.44
C VAL A 53 -3.64 5.69 -17.69
N ASP A 54 -3.67 6.12 -18.95
CA ASP A 54 -4.51 7.24 -19.36
C ASP A 54 -5.92 6.69 -19.66
N VAL A 55 -6.93 7.31 -19.05
CA VAL A 55 -8.33 6.86 -19.12
C VAL A 55 -9.21 8.00 -19.63
N GLY A 56 -10.29 7.63 -20.31
CA GLY A 56 -11.18 8.58 -20.98
C GLY A 56 -10.78 8.84 -22.43
N GLU A 57 -11.53 9.71 -23.10
CA GLU A 57 -11.31 10.11 -24.49
C GLU A 57 -10.97 11.59 -24.57
N PHE A 58 -10.16 11.98 -25.56
CA PHE A 58 -9.82 13.38 -25.79
C PHE A 58 -11.10 14.22 -26.01
N PRO A 59 -11.26 15.40 -25.38
CA PRO A 59 -10.30 16.11 -24.51
C PRO A 59 -10.36 15.74 -23.02
N ASN A 60 -11.34 14.93 -22.61
CA ASN A 60 -11.59 14.56 -21.22
C ASN A 60 -10.76 13.33 -20.78
N THR A 61 -9.47 13.37 -21.04
CA THR A 61 -8.53 12.33 -20.61
C THR A 61 -7.92 12.67 -19.25
N ARG A 62 -7.68 11.66 -18.43
CA ARG A 62 -6.95 11.80 -17.16
C ARG A 62 -6.02 10.62 -16.94
N ARG A 63 -4.98 10.82 -16.15
CA ARG A 63 -4.10 9.75 -15.71
C ARG A 63 -4.63 9.11 -14.42
N ALA A 64 -4.77 7.79 -14.42
CA ALA A 64 -5.07 7.02 -13.21
C ALA A 64 -3.80 6.35 -12.70
N HIS A 65 -3.57 6.41 -11.38
CA HIS A 65 -2.39 5.85 -10.74
C HIS A 65 -2.76 4.69 -9.84
N GLN A 66 -2.20 3.51 -10.13
CA GLN A 66 -2.36 2.32 -9.31
C GLN A 66 -1.02 1.97 -8.65
N VAL A 67 -1.00 2.01 -7.32
CA VAL A 67 0.13 1.49 -6.55
C VAL A 67 -0.01 -0.03 -6.47
N THR A 68 0.96 -0.76 -7.00
CA THR A 68 0.96 -2.22 -6.95
C THR A 68 2.05 -2.73 -6.02
N ARG A 69 1.66 -3.59 -5.08
CA ARG A 69 2.50 -4.25 -4.09
C ARG A 69 2.11 -5.72 -3.98
N CYS A 70 2.93 -6.52 -3.32
CA CYS A 70 2.52 -7.86 -2.90
C CYS A 70 1.33 -7.75 -1.91
N ASN A 71 0.20 -8.35 -2.31
CA ASN A 71 -1.07 -8.36 -1.59
C ASN A 71 -1.18 -9.61 -0.71
N GLN A 72 -0.23 -9.74 0.23
CA GLN A 72 -0.28 -10.76 1.28
C GLN A 72 -1.50 -10.56 2.16
#